data_AF-A0A067PA76-F1
#
_entry.id   AF-A0A067PA76-F1
#
_cell.length_a   1.000
_cell.length_b   1.000
_cell.length_c   1.000
_cell.angle_alpha   90.00
_cell.angle_beta   90.00
_cell.angle_gamma   90.00
#
_symmetry.space_group_name_H-M   'P 1'
#
loop_
_entity.id
_entity.type
_entity.pdbx_description
1 polymer ?
#
loop_
_entity_poly.entity_id
_entity_poly.type
_entity_poly.pdbx_seq_one_letter_code
_entity_poly.pdbx_strand_id
1 'polypeptide(L)'
;YGREVRTVFYRQLECILVCALPNERFWGKVGGKTLLLALIHPCNTQGRDATKGIVMYSQTTAPIVTDLRVICAVVGRLRTRNRWGIVDRSQTGA
;
A
#
# COMPACT_ATOMS: atom_id res chain seq x y z
N TYR A 1 -11.03 -5.36 -29.24
CA TYR A 1 -10.23 -4.31 -28.56
C TYR A 1 -10.45 -4.43 -27.06
N GLY A 2 -9.45 -4.92 -26.31
CA GLY A 2 -9.53 -5.03 -24.85
C GLY A 2 -9.12 -3.71 -24.21
N ARG A 3 -10.00 -3.08 -23.44
CA ARG A 3 -9.67 -1.86 -22.69
C ARG A 3 -8.80 -2.27 -21.50
N GLU A 4 -7.62 -1.68 -21.36
CA GLU A 4 -6.73 -1.94 -20.23
C GLU A 4 -7.41 -1.47 -18.94
N VAL A 5 -7.75 -2.42 -18.06
CA VAL A 5 -8.38 -2.12 -16.78
C VAL A 5 -7.28 -1.92 -15.76
N ARG A 6 -6.93 -0.66 -15.48
CA ARG A 6 -6.04 -0.31 -14.36
C ARG A 6 -6.74 -0.63 -13.04
N THR A 7 -6.23 -1.62 -12.31
CA THR A 7 -6.67 -1.93 -10.94
C THR A 7 -5.84 -1.14 -9.93
N VAL A 8 -6.49 -0.49 -8.97
CA VAL A 8 -5.84 0.29 -7.90
C VAL A 8 -6.14 -0.35 -6.55
N PHE A 9 -5.10 -0.52 -5.73
CA PHE A 9 -5.21 -1.06 -4.38
C PHE A 9 -4.75 -0.05 -3.35
N TYR A 10 -5.62 0.29 -2.42
CA TYR A 10 -5.31 1.19 -1.30
C TYR A 10 -5.03 0.39 -0.04
N ARG A 11 -4.02 0.81 0.71
CA ARG A 11 -3.58 0.12 1.94
C ARG A 11 -3.16 1.16 2.97
N GLN A 12 -3.35 0.84 4.24
CA GLN A 12 -2.82 1.62 5.35
C GLN A 12 -1.46 1.04 5.75
N LEU A 13 -0.42 1.86 5.70
CA LEU A 13 0.87 1.54 6.32
C LEU A 13 0.74 1.60 7.84
N GLU A 14 1.09 0.52 8.53
CA GLU A 14 1.15 0.49 10.00
C GLU A 14 2.57 0.82 10.48
N CYS A 15 3.57 0.10 9.97
CA CYS A 15 4.96 0.35 10.30
C CYS A 15 5.91 -0.10 9.18
N ILE A 16 7.14 0.39 9.25
CA ILE A 16 8.26 -0.08 8.43
C ILE A 16 9.15 -0.93 9.33
N LEU A 17 9.36 -2.18 8.94
CA LEU A 17 10.27 -3.09 9.58
C LEU A 17 11.64 -2.97 8.91
N VAL A 18 12.66 -2.68 9.71
CA VAL A 18 14.05 -2.56 9.27
C VAL A 18 14.79 -3.82 9.70
N CYS A 19 15.13 -4.68 8.75
CA CYS A 19 15.79 -5.95 9.01
C CYS A 19 17.24 -5.89 8.53
N ALA A 20 18.17 -5.63 9.44
CA ALA A 20 19.60 -5.77 9.15
C ALA A 20 19.98 -7.25 9.15
N LEU A 21 20.29 -7.81 7.98
CA LEU A 21 20.62 -9.22 7.85
C LEU A 21 22.12 -9.45 8.03
N PRO A 22 22.54 -10.43 8.85
CA PRO A 22 23.95 -10.77 8.97
C PRO A 22 24.48 -11.34 7.65
N ASN A 23 25.80 -11.27 7.46
CA ASN A 23 26.47 -11.78 6.27
C ASN A 23 26.75 -13.28 6.38
N GLU A 24 25.69 -14.07 6.52
CA GLU A 24 25.75 -15.53 6.61
C GLU A 24 25.23 -16.20 5.34
N ARG A 25 25.79 -17.37 4.98
CA ARG A 25 25.40 -18.12 3.78
C ARG A 25 23.89 -18.41 3.70
N PHE A 26 23.23 -18.56 4.85
CA PHE A 26 21.78 -18.78 4.94
C PHE A 26 20.98 -17.71 4.19
N TRP A 27 21.39 -16.43 4.28
CA TRP A 27 20.68 -15.31 3.66
C TRP A 27 20.94 -15.16 2.16
N GLY A 28 21.85 -15.96 1.59
CA GLY A 28 22.16 -15.95 0.16
C GLY A 28 22.40 -14.54 -0.39
N LYS A 29 21.65 -14.16 -1.44
CA LYS A 29 21.81 -12.87 -2.14
C LYS A 29 21.42 -11.63 -1.32
N VAL A 30 20.74 -11.82 -0.19
CA VAL A 30 20.33 -10.72 0.70
C VAL A 30 21.17 -10.63 1.97
N GLY A 31 22.12 -11.54 2.18
CA GLY A 31 23.07 -11.48 3.29
C GLY A 31 23.87 -10.17 3.30
N GLY A 32 24.09 -9.61 4.49
CA GLY A 32 24.79 -8.35 4.69
C GLY A 32 24.02 -7.10 4.21
N LYS A 33 22.74 -7.23 3.84
CA LYS A 33 21.89 -6.10 3.42
C LYS A 33 20.87 -5.76 4.51
N THR A 34 20.36 -4.53 4.43
CA THR A 34 19.16 -4.13 5.18
C THR A 34 17.93 -4.29 4.28
N LEU A 35 16.97 -5.11 4.71
CA LEU A 35 15.66 -5.19 4.06
C LEU A 35 14.70 -4.21 4.74
N LEU A 36 14.01 -3.41 3.94
CA LEU A 36 12.91 -2.56 4.38
C LEU A 36 11.59 -3.22 3.97
N LEU A 37 10.81 -3.62 4.96
CA LEU A 37 9.52 -4.25 4.76
C LEU A 37 8.41 -3.36 5.31
N ALA A 38 7.24 -3.40 4.68
CA ALA A 38 6.07 -2.66 5.10
C ALA A 38 5.03 -3.63 5.68
N LEU A 39 4.58 -3.37 6.91
CA LEU A 39 3.38 -3.98 7.47
C LEU A 39 2.18 -3.13 7.08
N ILE A 40 1.27 -3.69 6.28
CA ILE A 40 0.18 -2.94 5.68
C ILE A 40 -1.16 -3.63 5.86
N HIS A 41 -2.20 -2.83 6.09
CA HIS A 41 -3.60 -3.26 6.16
C HIS A 41 -4.30 -2.93 4.84
N PRO A 42 -4.74 -3.91 4.04
CA PRO A 42 -5.50 -3.63 2.83
C PRO A 42 -6.84 -2.96 3.16
N CYS A 43 -7.15 -1.86 2.46
CA CYS A 43 -8.42 -1.15 2.61
C CYS A 43 -9.48 -1.80 1.72
N ASN A 44 -10.64 -2.17 2.27
CA ASN A 44 -11.74 -2.71 1.47
C ASN A 44 -12.46 -1.57 0.70
N THR A 45 -11.94 -1.20 -0.47
CA THR A 45 -12.53 -0.17 -1.34
C THR A 45 -13.50 -0.72 -2.39
N GLN A 46 -13.70 -2.05 -2.43
CA GLN A 46 -14.46 -2.76 -3.46
C GLN A 46 -13.92 -2.48 -4.88
N GLY A 47 -12.59 -2.39 -5.02
CA GLY A 47 -11.92 -2.16 -6.31
C GLY A 47 -12.06 -0.73 -6.87
N ARG A 48 -12.63 0.21 -6.11
CA ARG A 48 -12.82 1.59 -6.56
C ARG A 48 -11.53 2.39 -6.50
N ASP A 49 -11.37 3.24 -7.51
CA ASP A 49 -10.22 4.12 -7.73
C ASP A 49 -10.55 5.54 -7.24
N ALA A 50 -9.80 6.04 -6.26
CA ALA A 50 -10.04 7.34 -5.63
C ALA A 50 -9.62 8.52 -6.52
N THR A 51 -8.90 8.24 -7.61
CA THR A 51 -8.62 9.25 -8.64
C THR A 51 -9.80 9.48 -9.58
N LYS A 52 -10.80 8.60 -9.56
CA LYS A 52 -12.01 8.67 -10.42
C LYS A 52 -13.26 9.13 -9.68
N GLY A 53 -13.18 9.35 -8.37
CA GLY A 53 -14.30 9.78 -7.56
C GLY A 53 -14.13 9.50 -6.08
N ILE A 54 -15.19 9.75 -5.31
CA ILE A 54 -15.17 9.56 -3.86
C ILE A 54 -15.11 8.06 -3.52
N VAL A 55 -14.00 7.65 -2.91
CA VAL A 55 -13.81 6.29 -2.39
C VAL A 55 -13.73 6.31 -0.88
N MET A 56 -14.54 5.46 -0.27
CA MET A 56 -14.67 5.33 1.18
C MET A 56 -14.59 3.85 1.56
N TYR A 57 -14.01 3.56 2.71
CA TYR A 57 -13.99 2.23 3.31
C TYR A 57 -14.24 2.32 4.83
N SER A 58 -14.75 1.24 5.42
CA SER A 58 -14.98 1.10 6.87
C SER A 58 -14.18 -0.04 7.49
N GLN A 59 -13.66 -0.95 6.66
CA GLN A 59 -12.97 -2.16 7.10
C GLN A 59 -11.62 -2.28 6.39
N THR A 60 -10.65 -2.79 7.12
CA THR A 60 -9.42 -3.33 6.57
C THR A 60 -9.42 -4.85 6.73
N THR A 61 -8.60 -5.54 5.95
CA THR A 61 -8.37 -6.99 6.15
C THR A 61 -7.12 -7.22 7.00
N ALA A 62 -6.82 -8.49 7.28
CA ALA A 62 -5.62 -8.89 8.02
C ALA A 62 -4.35 -8.23 7.43
N PRO A 63 -3.41 -7.81 8.29
CA PRO A 63 -2.19 -7.18 7.85
C PRO A 63 -1.32 -8.16 7.08
N ILE A 64 -0.57 -7.63 6.13
CA ILE A 64 0.45 -8.40 5.40
C ILE A 64 1.79 -7.67 5.46
N VAL A 65 2.87 -8.44 5.45
CA VAL A 65 4.23 -7.91 5.28
C VAL A 65 4.61 -8.01 3.81
N THR A 66 5.15 -6.93 3.25
CA THR A 66 5.64 -6.90 1.88
C THR A 66 6.92 -6.08 1.77
N ASP A 67 7.62 -6.18 0.65
CA ASP A 67 8.77 -5.32 0.37
C ASP A 67 8.32 -3.86 0.24
N LEU A 68 8.98 -2.93 0.93
CA LEU A 68 8.57 -1.52 0.93
C LEU A 68 8.50 -0.93 -0.49
N ARG A 69 9.30 -1.45 -1.45
CA ARG A 69 9.36 -0.97 -2.84
C ARG A 69 8.08 -1.19 -3.64
N VAL A 70 7.15 -2.03 -3.17
CA VAL A 70 5.86 -2.21 -3.86
C VAL A 70 4.88 -1.07 -3.60
N ILE A 71 5.19 -0.16 -2.65
CA ILE A 71 4.36 1.01 -2.37
C ILE A 71 4.65 2.08 -3.42
N CYS A 72 3.68 2.31 -4.32
CA CYS A 72 3.85 3.25 -5.43
C CYS A 72 3.67 4.73 -5.05
N ALA A 73 2.84 5.02 -4.05
CA ALA A 73 2.50 6.38 -3.65
C ALA A 73 1.97 6.44 -2.22
N VAL A 74 2.11 7.61 -1.61
CA VAL A 74 1.44 7.98 -0.36
C VAL A 74 0.21 8.82 -0.70
N VAL A 75 -0.94 8.44 -0.16
CA VAL A 75 -2.21 9.15 -0.35
C VAL A 75 -2.76 9.61 0.99
N GLY A 76 -3.56 10.68 0.98
CA GLY A 76 -4.22 11.17 2.18
C GLY A 76 -5.43 10.30 2.56
N ARG A 77 -5.81 10.32 3.83
CA ARG A 77 -7.12 9.82 4.27
C ARG A 77 -7.68 10.67 5.38
N LEU A 78 -9.01 10.75 5.45
CA LEU A 78 -9.72 11.47 6.51
C LEU A 78 -10.89 10.63 7.04
N ARG A 79 -11.18 10.76 8.34
CA ARG A 79 -12.32 10.08 8.95
C ARG A 79 -13.53 11.00 8.96
N THR A 80 -14.66 10.51 8.47
CA THR A 80 -15.95 11.21 8.52
C THR A 80 -17.11 10.21 8.54
N ARG A 81 -18.17 10.51 9.32
CA ARG A 81 -19.37 9.65 9.45
C ARG A 81 -19.02 8.17 9.67
N ASN A 82 -18.08 7.91 10.58
CA ASN A 82 -17.56 6.58 10.91
C ASN A 82 -16.97 5.77 9.73
N ARG A 83 -16.48 6.44 8.69
CA ARG A 83 -15.78 5.85 7.54
C ARG A 83 -14.50 6.61 7.23
N TRP A 84 -13.59 5.96 6.52
CA TRP A 84 -12.39 6.58 5.98
C TRP A 84 -12.60 6.94 4.52
N GLY A 85 -12.36 8.20 4.18
CA GLY A 85 -12.26 8.67 2.79
C GLY A 85 -10.82 8.73 2.34
N ILE A 86 -10.56 8.31 1.11
CA ILE A 86 -9.24 8.38 0.47
C ILE A 86 -9.14 9.66 -0.34
N VAL A 87 -8.02 10.37 -0.19
CA VAL A 87 -7.67 11.56 -0.96
C VAL A 87 -6.43 11.23 -1.78
N ASP A 88 -6.66 10.84 -3.03
CA ASP A 88 -5.61 10.46 -3.96
C ASP A 88 -5.43 11.56 -5.02
N ARG A 89 -4.29 12.26 -4.95
CA ARG A 89 -3.89 13.28 -5.92
C ARG A 89 -2.76 12.82 -6.84
N SER A 90 -2.59 11.50 -7.00
CA SER A 90 -1.56 10.93 -7.87
C SER A 90 -1.85 11.12 -9.37
N GLN A 91 -3.03 11.64 -9.74
CA GLN A 91 -3.24 12.24 -11.05
C GLN A 91 -2.53 13.60 -11.11
N THR A 92 -1.33 13.61 -11.69
CA THR A 92 -0.85 14.80 -12.40
C THR A 92 -1.82 15.11 -13.53
N GLY A 93 -2.25 16.37 -13.62
CA GLY A 93 -3.22 16.83 -14.60
C GLY A 93 -2.92 16.36 -16.03
N ALA A 94 -3.98 16.00 -16.75
CA ALA A 94 -4.04 16.13 -18.20
C ALA A 94 -4.57 17.54 -18.52
#